data_AF-A0A7K0E2P1-F1
#
_entry.id   AF-A0A7K0E2P1-F1
#
_cell.length_a   1.000
_cell.length_b   1.000
_cell.length_c   1.000
_cell.angle_alpha   90.00
_cell.angle_beta   90.00
_cell.angle_gamma   90.00
#
_symmetry.space_group_name_H-M   'P 1'
#
loop_
_entity.id
_entity.type
_entity.pdbx_description
1 polymer ?
#
loop_
_entity_poly.entity_id
_entity_poly.type
_entity_poly.pdbx_seq_one_letter_code
_entity_poly.pdbx_strand_id
1 'polypeptide(L)'
;MKKDLKLNYLLALALVFSIFSCNNDDDDDNTLSPEIVLENLNVTIDENQTNGQVIGAVQTNSDGTLNYSISSQTPTGALSINENTGELSVADASLFDYETNPVITATISVVGATNTSTVTVTLSNLDETSVQDLTIDFDENPTNGDTIGTLAVTGNGTLNFSITDQTPVGAVDINTNTGEITVADATLFDFEVNPVITANISVENSGNIESAMATVNLNNLNELIVEDLEATIDENPIDGQSVGSITADGDGTISFSIASQTPTGALSINANTGELTVIDPNLFDFETNPIITATIDVDNSGNMLTAVATINLIDVDEITVQDLDVSINENLINGATIGTITATGGGNLNYSITFQNPVGAFNIDENTGEISVADETLFDFETNPNMLATISVNNGVSSVSANAFVALNDVNEIGEFKYGGVIFWIDPSSNNNSGLVCAITDEGANVAWGCQGTFISGTSVAIGSGAANTAIIVSGCNTLGIAADIASNTTIGTFSDWFLPSRSELNQMYLQRTKINATAIANGGTEFIANSSTRYWSSSESNNNTAWCKYFINGNDAGLNKNASGYFQARVVRAFTDF
;
A
#
# COMPACT_ATOMS: atom_id res chain seq x y z
N MET A 1 70.63 17.95 53.26
CA MET A 1 71.58 17.79 54.39
C MET A 1 72.54 16.67 54.04
N LYS A 2 73.85 16.94 53.87
CA LYS A 2 74.89 15.94 53.48
C LYS A 2 74.68 15.33 52.07
N LYS A 3 75.69 14.82 51.35
CA LYS A 3 77.15 15.03 51.44
C LYS A 3 77.84 14.79 50.10
N ASP A 4 79.11 15.21 50.05
CA ASP A 4 80.05 15.24 48.93
C ASP A 4 80.69 13.89 48.50
N LEU A 5 81.12 13.87 47.22
CA LEU A 5 82.43 13.38 46.68
C LEU A 5 82.82 11.88 46.58
N LYS A 6 83.32 11.52 45.35
CA LYS A 6 84.42 10.56 45.00
C LYS A 6 84.09 9.04 45.06
N LEU A 7 84.86 8.08 44.49
CA LEU A 7 86.29 8.04 44.07
C LEU A 7 86.68 6.88 43.08
N ASN A 8 87.66 7.11 42.18
CA ASN A 8 88.57 6.14 41.47
C ASN A 8 87.97 5.05 40.52
N TYR A 9 88.71 4.39 39.60
CA TYR A 9 90.12 3.92 39.49
C TYR A 9 90.70 4.05 38.04
N LEU A 10 91.95 3.67 37.66
CA LEU A 10 93.34 3.77 38.21
C LEU A 10 94.35 3.06 37.22
N LEU A 11 95.67 3.16 37.47
CA LEU A 11 96.86 2.52 36.81
C LEU A 11 97.47 3.17 35.54
N ALA A 12 98.76 2.96 35.19
CA ALA A 12 100.04 3.23 35.90
C ALA A 12 101.31 2.65 35.19
N LEU A 13 102.39 3.46 35.05
CA LEU A 13 103.84 3.10 35.04
C LEU A 13 104.67 4.44 34.99
N ALA A 14 105.81 4.74 35.63
CA ALA A 14 106.99 4.03 36.18
C ALA A 14 108.06 3.65 35.13
N LEU A 15 109.41 3.75 35.30
CA LEU A 15 110.39 4.22 36.32
C LEU A 15 111.82 4.29 35.60
N VAL A 16 113.00 4.84 36.00
CA VAL A 16 113.55 5.60 37.16
C VAL A 16 114.97 6.21 36.88
N PHE A 17 115.29 7.43 37.38
CA PHE A 17 116.66 7.99 37.72
C PHE A 17 117.74 8.12 36.59
N SER A 18 118.92 8.78 36.73
CA SER A 18 119.75 9.26 37.87
C SER A 18 120.59 10.54 37.57
N ILE A 19 121.31 11.09 38.58
CA ILE A 19 122.22 12.27 38.54
C ILE A 19 123.66 11.90 39.00
N PHE A 20 124.72 12.55 38.47
CA PHE A 20 125.86 13.13 39.24
C PHE A 20 127.03 13.74 38.41
N SER A 21 127.63 14.83 38.95
CA SER A 21 129.08 15.17 38.96
C SER A 21 129.82 15.85 37.76
N CYS A 22 129.89 17.19 37.84
CA CYS A 22 131.09 18.07 37.86
C CYS A 22 132.23 18.10 36.79
N ASN A 23 132.64 19.36 36.53
CA ASN A 23 133.97 19.92 36.18
C ASN A 23 134.44 20.05 34.70
N ASN A 24 134.81 21.29 34.35
CA ASN A 24 136.09 21.79 33.76
C ASN A 24 136.81 20.97 32.65
N ASP A 25 137.34 21.56 31.57
CA ASP A 25 137.67 22.96 31.21
C ASP A 25 137.49 23.24 29.70
N ASP A 26 137.41 24.53 29.35
CA ASP A 26 137.87 25.27 28.14
C ASP A 26 137.69 24.79 26.66
N ASP A 27 137.56 25.82 25.81
CA ASP A 27 137.77 25.96 24.35
C ASP A 27 136.79 25.36 23.30
N ASP A 28 136.29 26.30 22.46
CA ASP A 28 135.68 26.25 21.11
C ASP A 28 135.50 24.90 20.37
N ASP A 29 134.27 24.59 19.90
CA ASP A 29 133.76 25.11 18.61
C ASP A 29 132.27 24.72 18.35
N ASN A 30 131.57 25.59 17.63
CA ASN A 30 130.27 25.42 16.94
C ASN A 30 129.29 24.29 17.38
N THR A 31 128.29 24.61 18.21
CA THR A 31 127.07 23.78 18.37
C THR A 31 125.90 24.34 17.58
N LEU A 32 125.38 23.53 16.64
CA LEU A 32 124.17 23.84 15.87
C LEU A 32 122.93 23.83 16.79
N SER A 33 122.03 24.79 16.59
CA SER A 33 120.69 24.78 17.20
C SER A 33 119.92 23.52 16.79
N PRO A 34 119.10 22.92 17.67
CA PRO A 34 118.26 21.78 17.30
C PRO A 34 117.26 22.17 16.20
N GLU A 35 117.11 21.28 15.23
CA GLU A 35 116.27 21.48 14.05
C GLU A 35 114.79 21.29 14.42
N ILE A 36 113.96 22.33 14.23
CA ILE A 36 112.53 22.26 14.56
C ILE A 36 111.79 21.49 13.47
N VAL A 37 111.14 20.40 13.86
CA VAL A 37 110.37 19.50 12.97
C VAL A 37 108.95 19.37 13.50
N LEU A 38 107.96 19.54 12.62
CA LEU A 38 106.53 19.40 12.91
C LEU A 38 106.02 18.00 12.55
N GLU A 39 105.07 17.48 13.31
CA GLU A 39 104.33 16.26 12.99
C GLU A 39 103.02 16.55 12.24
N ASN A 40 102.57 15.61 11.39
CA ASN A 40 101.31 15.73 10.65
C ASN A 40 100.11 15.37 11.54
N LEU A 41 99.10 16.23 11.58
CA LEU A 41 97.85 15.99 12.33
C LEU A 41 96.80 15.38 11.40
N ASN A 42 96.49 14.10 11.59
CA ASN A 42 95.39 13.44 10.89
C ASN A 42 94.30 13.10 11.92
N VAL A 43 93.07 13.54 11.67
CA VAL A 43 91.91 13.31 12.54
C VAL A 43 90.68 12.97 11.72
N THR A 44 89.77 12.22 12.34
CA THR A 44 88.40 12.06 11.86
C THR A 44 87.49 12.67 12.91
N ILE A 45 86.57 13.53 12.46
CA ILE A 45 85.49 14.11 13.26
C ILE A 45 84.22 14.04 12.42
N ASP A 46 83.06 14.08 13.04
CA ASP A 46 81.80 14.09 12.30
C ASP A 46 81.59 15.46 11.61
N GLU A 47 80.64 15.57 10.69
CA GLU A 47 80.26 16.85 10.11
C GLU A 47 79.40 17.71 11.06
N ASN A 48 78.82 18.81 10.56
CA ASN A 48 77.95 19.72 11.31
C ASN A 48 78.60 20.25 12.63
N GLN A 49 79.92 20.48 12.58
CA GLN A 49 80.74 20.86 13.74
C GLN A 49 80.50 22.32 14.20
N THR A 50 80.83 22.64 15.45
CA THR A 50 80.51 23.95 16.05
C THR A 50 81.68 24.95 15.98
N ASN A 51 81.38 26.24 15.71
CA ASN A 51 82.38 27.31 15.67
C ASN A 51 83.17 27.41 17.00
N GLY A 52 84.51 27.40 16.89
CA GLY A 52 85.44 27.42 18.02
C GLY A 52 85.76 26.04 18.62
N GLN A 53 85.16 24.96 18.12
CA GLN A 53 85.44 23.59 18.57
C GLN A 53 86.88 23.18 18.26
N VAL A 54 87.61 22.70 19.27
CA VAL A 54 89.01 22.26 19.14
C VAL A 54 89.07 20.90 18.43
N ILE A 55 89.95 20.80 17.44
CA ILE A 55 90.12 19.65 16.54
C ILE A 55 91.39 18.84 16.90
N GLY A 56 92.43 19.51 17.41
CA GLY A 56 93.70 18.90 17.81
C GLY A 56 94.81 19.95 17.87
N ALA A 57 96.07 19.54 18.01
CA ALA A 57 97.22 20.45 18.00
C ALA A 57 98.42 19.85 17.26
N VAL A 58 99.08 20.66 16.42
CA VAL A 58 100.31 20.25 15.72
C VAL A 58 101.45 20.14 16.72
N GLN A 59 102.05 18.95 16.81
CA GLN A 59 103.20 18.68 17.68
C GLN A 59 104.53 19.04 17.00
N THR A 60 105.55 19.35 17.79
CA THR A 60 106.93 19.50 17.32
C THR A 60 107.92 18.86 18.31
N ASN A 61 109.17 18.70 17.87
CA ASN A 61 110.28 18.26 18.70
C ASN A 61 110.94 19.36 19.56
N SER A 62 110.34 20.55 19.67
CA SER A 62 110.94 21.74 20.31
C SER A 62 110.16 22.18 21.56
N ASP A 63 110.89 22.54 22.63
CA ASP A 63 110.37 23.08 23.89
C ASP A 63 110.48 24.61 24.01
N GLY A 64 110.93 25.28 22.94
CA GLY A 64 111.03 26.74 22.86
C GLY A 64 109.71 27.46 22.60
N THR A 65 109.74 28.80 22.53
CA THR A 65 108.60 29.60 22.05
C THR A 65 108.45 29.45 20.54
N LEU A 66 107.29 28.98 20.10
CA LEU A 66 106.97 28.70 18.69
C LEU A 66 105.88 29.66 18.20
N ASN A 67 105.96 30.04 16.92
CA ASN A 67 104.95 30.84 16.24
C ASN A 67 104.35 30.02 15.09
N TYR A 68 103.16 29.44 15.32
CA TYR A 68 102.41 28.62 14.37
C TYR A 68 101.57 29.49 13.43
N SER A 69 101.42 29.06 12.17
CA SER A 69 100.62 29.76 11.15
C SER A 69 100.07 28.79 10.11
N ILE A 70 98.82 29.02 9.66
CA ILE A 70 98.25 28.34 8.49
C ILE A 70 98.82 28.98 7.22
N SER A 71 99.66 28.26 6.48
CA SER A 71 100.25 28.69 5.22
C SER A 71 99.26 28.60 4.05
N SER A 72 98.37 27.60 4.10
CA SER A 72 97.27 27.36 3.16
C SER A 72 96.23 26.44 3.80
N GLN A 73 94.97 26.54 3.37
CA GLN A 73 93.91 25.61 3.77
C GLN A 73 92.84 25.48 2.68
N THR A 74 92.18 24.33 2.63
CA THR A 74 91.11 24.00 1.68
C THR A 74 90.00 23.26 2.42
N PRO A 75 88.74 23.76 2.40
CA PRO A 75 88.32 25.07 1.90
C PRO A 75 88.93 26.24 2.67
N THR A 76 88.98 27.42 2.03
CA THR A 76 89.61 28.62 2.61
C THR A 76 88.79 29.16 3.78
N GLY A 77 89.32 29.05 5.00
CA GLY A 77 88.74 29.65 6.20
C GLY A 77 88.09 28.64 7.16
N ALA A 78 88.14 27.34 6.89
CA ALA A 78 87.60 26.31 7.79
C ALA A 78 88.29 26.24 9.15
N LEU A 79 89.60 26.47 9.20
CA LEU A 79 90.45 26.28 10.39
C LEU A 79 91.03 27.61 10.87
N SER A 80 91.05 27.80 12.19
CA SER A 80 91.93 28.74 12.88
C SER A 80 93.02 27.97 13.64
N ILE A 81 94.16 28.62 13.91
CA ILE A 81 95.24 28.05 14.72
C ILE A 81 95.67 29.05 15.81
N ASN A 82 95.91 28.55 17.01
CA ASN A 82 96.52 29.30 18.09
C ASN A 82 98.02 29.45 17.82
N GLU A 83 98.45 30.69 17.57
CA GLU A 83 99.83 31.04 17.18
C GLU A 83 100.89 30.53 18.17
N ASN A 84 100.57 30.37 19.46
CA ASN A 84 101.51 30.00 20.52
C ASN A 84 101.51 28.49 20.86
N THR A 85 100.41 27.78 20.60
CA THR A 85 100.23 26.38 21.05
C THR A 85 100.08 25.37 19.91
N GLY A 86 99.84 25.82 18.67
CA GLY A 86 99.59 24.93 17.53
C GLY A 86 98.20 24.25 17.55
N GLU A 87 97.35 24.61 18.51
CA GLU A 87 95.97 24.14 18.63
C GLU A 87 95.10 24.67 17.48
N LEU A 88 94.38 23.77 16.81
CA LEU A 88 93.49 24.03 15.68
C LEU A 88 92.04 23.93 16.12
N SER A 89 91.19 24.83 15.62
CA SER A 89 89.75 24.82 15.87
C SER A 89 88.94 25.25 14.65
N VAL A 90 87.66 24.83 14.63
CA VAL A 90 86.66 25.23 13.63
C VAL A 90 86.52 26.76 13.61
N ALA A 91 86.79 27.38 12.47
CA ALA A 91 86.61 28.81 12.24
C ALA A 91 85.30 29.14 11.49
N ASP A 92 84.85 28.26 10.62
CA ASP A 92 83.54 28.32 9.98
C ASP A 92 82.90 26.92 9.87
N ALA A 93 81.92 26.68 10.74
CA ALA A 93 81.09 25.48 10.82
C ALA A 93 80.43 25.10 9.47
N SER A 94 80.05 26.08 8.65
CA SER A 94 79.39 25.82 7.36
C SER A 94 80.32 25.21 6.29
N LEU A 95 81.61 25.08 6.61
CA LEU A 95 82.59 24.37 5.79
C LEU A 95 82.85 22.94 6.27
N PHE A 96 82.24 22.50 7.39
CA PHE A 96 82.30 21.14 7.94
C PHE A 96 81.02 20.38 7.59
N ASP A 97 80.73 20.33 6.30
CA ASP A 97 79.65 19.59 5.64
C ASP A 97 80.32 18.54 4.73
N TYR A 98 79.88 17.28 4.80
CA TYR A 98 80.50 16.14 4.13
C TYR A 98 80.22 16.13 2.62
N GLU A 99 78.98 16.40 2.23
CA GLU A 99 78.53 16.48 0.84
C GLU A 99 79.32 17.51 0.02
N THR A 100 79.71 18.62 0.64
CA THR A 100 80.48 19.71 0.02
C THR A 100 81.99 19.58 0.27
N ASN A 101 82.43 19.19 1.48
CA ASN A 101 83.84 19.24 1.92
C ASN A 101 84.28 17.98 2.73
N PRO A 102 84.23 16.76 2.16
CA PRO A 102 84.43 15.52 2.92
C PRO A 102 85.83 15.34 3.52
N VAL A 103 86.81 16.12 3.05
CA VAL A 103 88.14 16.24 3.66
C VAL A 103 88.59 17.71 3.65
N ILE A 104 88.84 18.25 4.83
CA ILE A 104 89.40 19.59 5.05
C ILE A 104 90.90 19.45 5.28
N THR A 105 91.72 20.27 4.62
CA THR A 105 93.18 20.19 4.71
C THR A 105 93.82 21.54 5.02
N ALA A 106 94.94 21.55 5.74
CA ALA A 106 95.77 22.74 5.92
C ALA A 106 97.27 22.41 5.93
N THR A 107 98.08 23.37 5.49
CA THR A 107 99.55 23.34 5.62
C THR A 107 99.95 24.29 6.73
N ILE A 108 100.63 23.80 7.76
CA ILE A 108 101.05 24.58 8.93
C ILE A 108 102.55 24.83 8.87
N SER A 109 102.96 26.08 9.08
CA SER A 109 104.36 26.51 9.18
C SER A 109 104.65 27.11 10.55
N VAL A 110 105.83 26.76 11.10
CA VAL A 110 106.39 27.40 12.30
C VAL A 110 107.68 28.12 11.93
N VAL A 111 107.88 29.31 12.49
CA VAL A 111 109.09 30.11 12.24
C VAL A 111 110.33 29.37 12.75
N GLY A 112 111.25 29.03 11.83
CA GLY A 112 112.48 28.30 12.13
C GLY A 112 112.41 26.78 11.92
N ALA A 113 111.26 26.23 11.49
CA ALA A 113 111.14 24.83 11.14
C ALA A 113 111.66 24.50 9.74
N THR A 114 112.11 23.25 9.54
CA THR A 114 112.64 22.77 8.25
C THR A 114 111.61 22.00 7.41
N ASN A 115 110.47 21.63 8.00
CA ASN A 115 109.30 21.13 7.30
C ASN A 115 108.03 21.94 7.62
N THR A 116 107.00 21.76 6.82
CA THR A 116 105.61 22.08 7.18
C THR A 116 104.89 20.81 7.65
N SER A 117 103.88 20.97 8.50
CA SER A 117 102.92 19.92 8.82
C SER A 117 101.74 19.96 7.86
N THR A 118 101.25 18.80 7.44
CA THR A 118 99.94 18.67 6.80
C THR A 118 98.92 18.26 7.85
N VAL A 119 97.88 19.09 8.01
CA VAL A 119 96.66 18.77 8.74
C VAL A 119 95.66 18.16 7.76
N THR A 120 95.08 17.02 8.11
CA THR A 120 93.98 16.38 7.38
C THR A 120 92.85 16.07 8.36
N VAL A 121 91.72 16.74 8.17
CA VAL A 121 90.47 16.48 8.88
C VAL A 121 89.56 15.74 7.89
N THR A 122 89.34 14.45 8.12
CA THR A 122 88.33 13.68 7.39
C THR A 122 87.00 13.85 8.10
N LEU A 123 85.93 14.17 7.38
CA LEU A 123 84.59 14.21 7.96
C LEU A 123 83.94 12.82 7.96
N SER A 124 83.23 12.46 9.02
CA SER A 124 82.21 11.42 8.98
C SER A 124 80.93 12.00 8.39
N ASN A 125 80.31 11.32 7.44
CA ASN A 125 78.95 11.62 7.02
C ASN A 125 77.98 11.27 8.16
N LEU A 126 76.98 12.13 8.40
CA LEU A 126 75.87 11.90 9.31
C LEU A 126 74.58 11.77 8.47
N ASP A 127 73.72 10.79 8.79
CA ASP A 127 72.48 10.63 8.02
C ASP A 127 71.51 11.80 8.29
N GLU A 128 71.34 12.68 7.31
CA GLU A 128 70.38 13.78 7.34
C GLU A 128 68.99 13.30 6.90
N THR A 129 67.94 13.80 7.54
CA THR A 129 66.55 13.41 7.25
C THR A 129 65.64 14.61 7.37
N SER A 130 64.67 14.68 6.45
CA SER A 130 63.61 15.68 6.44
C SER A 130 62.32 15.01 5.98
N VAL A 131 61.21 15.34 6.62
CA VAL A 131 59.88 14.76 6.37
C VAL A 131 58.87 15.87 6.11
N GLN A 132 57.84 15.57 5.33
CA GLN A 132 56.73 16.48 5.06
C GLN A 132 55.41 15.88 5.57
N ASP A 133 54.53 16.75 6.08
CA ASP A 133 53.15 16.38 6.41
C ASP A 133 52.43 15.79 5.20
N LEU A 134 51.57 14.80 5.45
CA LEU A 134 50.69 14.23 4.44
C LEU A 134 49.28 14.78 4.67
N THR A 135 48.66 15.34 3.63
CA THR A 135 47.22 15.63 3.61
C THR A 135 46.61 14.95 2.40
N ILE A 136 45.55 14.18 2.60
CA ILE A 136 44.86 13.45 1.54
C ILE A 136 43.36 13.41 1.82
N ASP A 137 42.56 13.41 0.74
CA ASP A 137 41.12 13.17 0.79
C ASP A 137 40.87 11.69 0.45
N PHE A 138 40.10 10.99 1.26
CA PHE A 138 39.90 9.54 1.18
C PHE A 138 38.43 9.20 1.43
N ASP A 139 37.88 8.22 0.72
CA ASP A 139 36.47 7.87 0.88
C ASP A 139 36.24 7.10 2.18
N GLU A 140 35.09 7.30 2.82
CA GLU A 140 34.69 6.53 4.01
C GLU A 140 34.25 5.09 3.66
N ASN A 141 33.93 4.28 4.67
CA ASN A 141 33.61 2.85 4.51
C ASN A 141 34.66 2.02 3.69
N PRO A 142 35.99 2.18 3.92
CA PRO A 142 37.04 1.41 3.24
C PRO A 142 37.13 -0.05 3.77
N THR A 143 38.09 -0.82 3.27
CA THR A 143 38.44 -2.15 3.79
C THR A 143 39.70 -2.09 4.65
N ASN A 144 39.76 -2.85 5.75
CA ASN A 144 40.99 -2.98 6.54
C ASN A 144 42.15 -3.50 5.66
N GLY A 145 43.26 -2.77 5.65
CA GLY A 145 44.42 -3.02 4.81
C GLY A 145 44.49 -2.16 3.54
N ASP A 146 43.48 -1.34 3.23
CA ASP A 146 43.53 -0.43 2.08
C ASP A 146 44.62 0.64 2.27
N THR A 147 45.43 0.88 1.23
CA THR A 147 46.51 1.87 1.24
C THR A 147 45.93 3.28 1.11
N ILE A 148 46.12 4.09 2.15
CA ILE A 148 45.74 5.51 2.18
C ILE A 148 46.81 6.32 1.44
N GLY A 149 48.09 6.10 1.73
CA GLY A 149 49.16 6.87 1.12
C GLY A 149 50.56 6.45 1.56
N THR A 150 51.55 7.33 1.38
CA THR A 150 52.93 7.11 1.81
C THR A 150 53.56 8.43 2.22
N LEU A 151 54.22 8.46 3.36
CA LEU A 151 54.83 9.67 3.91
C LEU A 151 56.06 10.10 3.10
N ALA A 152 56.13 11.38 2.72
CA ALA A 152 57.23 11.91 1.92
C ALA A 152 58.45 12.25 2.79
N VAL A 153 59.51 11.45 2.66
CA VAL A 153 60.80 11.64 3.35
C VAL A 153 61.93 11.84 2.35
N THR A 154 62.84 12.76 2.67
CA THR A 154 64.13 12.95 1.99
C THR A 154 65.27 12.74 2.98
N GLY A 155 66.09 11.70 2.75
CA GLY A 155 67.25 11.36 3.56
C GLY A 155 68.04 10.17 3.00
N ASN A 156 69.23 9.95 3.55
CA ASN A 156 70.09 8.76 3.38
C ASN A 156 69.78 7.70 4.47
N GLY A 157 70.71 6.80 4.78
CA GLY A 157 70.57 5.86 5.90
C GLY A 157 69.49 4.77 5.78
N THR A 158 68.87 4.44 6.91
CA THR A 158 67.78 3.45 7.03
C THR A 158 66.67 4.01 7.91
N LEU A 159 65.57 4.38 7.26
CA LEU A 159 64.42 5.02 7.88
C LEU A 159 63.54 3.99 8.63
N ASN A 160 63.20 4.29 9.87
CA ASN A 160 62.25 3.53 10.67
C ASN A 160 61.02 4.41 10.98
N PHE A 161 59.86 3.99 10.52
CA PHE A 161 58.59 4.72 10.69
C PHE A 161 57.78 4.15 11.86
N SER A 162 57.16 5.03 12.64
CA SER A 162 56.24 4.64 13.71
C SER A 162 55.17 5.71 13.99
N ILE A 163 53.95 5.30 14.31
CA ILE A 163 52.90 6.21 14.80
C ILE A 163 53.13 6.42 16.30
N THR A 164 53.17 7.68 16.73
CA THR A 164 53.38 8.09 18.13
C THR A 164 52.07 8.43 18.84
N ASP A 165 51.10 8.95 18.09
CA ASP A 165 49.73 9.28 18.52
C ASP A 165 48.81 9.32 17.29
N GLN A 166 47.53 9.02 17.44
CA GLN A 166 46.55 9.12 16.35
C GLN A 166 45.11 9.30 16.88
N THR A 167 44.29 10.03 16.13
CA THR A 167 42.89 10.31 16.46
C THR A 167 42.00 9.97 15.25
N PRO A 168 41.01 9.06 15.38
CA PRO A 168 40.77 8.18 16.54
C PRO A 168 41.89 7.13 16.72
N VAL A 169 42.01 6.59 17.94
CA VAL A 169 43.10 5.68 18.30
C VAL A 169 42.92 4.31 17.63
N GLY A 170 43.82 3.96 16.73
CA GLY A 170 43.82 2.67 16.02
C GLY A 170 43.20 2.70 14.62
N ALA A 171 42.92 3.89 14.08
CA ALA A 171 42.41 4.04 12.72
C ALA A 171 43.41 3.57 11.65
N VAL A 172 44.69 3.94 11.79
CA VAL A 172 45.73 3.68 10.79
C VAL A 172 46.91 2.90 11.33
N ASP A 173 47.49 2.09 10.46
CA ASP A 173 48.80 1.44 10.62
C ASP A 173 49.82 2.11 9.69
N ILE A 174 51.12 1.97 10.01
CA ILE A 174 52.21 2.41 9.14
C ILE A 174 53.25 1.30 8.93
N ASN A 175 53.66 1.10 7.68
CA ASN A 175 54.72 0.18 7.34
C ASN A 175 56.08 0.75 7.77
N THR A 176 56.67 0.15 8.80
CA THR A 176 57.86 0.64 9.50
C THR A 176 59.11 0.82 8.62
N ASN A 177 59.15 0.25 7.40
CA ASN A 177 60.29 0.38 6.48
C ASN A 177 60.02 1.27 5.26
N THR A 178 58.75 1.56 4.92
CA THR A 178 58.39 2.26 3.66
C THR A 178 57.62 3.57 3.89
N GLY A 179 57.07 3.79 5.08
CA GLY A 179 56.22 4.94 5.37
C GLY A 179 54.84 4.87 4.72
N GLU A 180 54.47 3.70 4.15
CA GLU A 180 53.14 3.42 3.62
C GLU A 180 52.11 3.36 4.76
N ILE A 181 50.99 4.07 4.62
CA ILE A 181 49.93 4.19 5.62
C ILE A 181 48.70 3.44 5.12
N THR A 182 48.14 2.58 5.97
CA THR A 182 47.01 1.70 5.65
C THR A 182 45.89 1.80 6.68
N VAL A 183 44.65 1.56 6.27
CA VAL A 183 43.49 1.41 7.17
C VAL A 183 43.73 0.22 8.11
N ALA A 184 43.75 0.44 9.43
CA ALA A 184 43.87 -0.61 10.44
C ALA A 184 42.49 -1.08 10.93
N ASP A 185 41.56 -0.15 11.17
CA ASP A 185 40.17 -0.42 11.50
C ASP A 185 39.23 0.50 10.70
N ALA A 186 38.57 -0.07 9.68
CA ALA A 186 37.62 0.66 8.84
C ALA A 186 36.36 1.13 9.59
N THR A 187 36.03 0.54 10.75
CA THR A 187 34.87 0.99 11.55
C THR A 187 35.10 2.35 12.24
N LEU A 188 36.30 2.92 12.07
CA LEU A 188 36.63 4.29 12.47
C LEU A 188 36.61 5.28 11.28
N PHE A 189 36.40 4.80 10.05
CA PHE A 189 36.31 5.59 8.82
C PHE A 189 34.84 5.79 8.45
N ASP A 190 34.22 6.64 9.26
CA ASP A 190 32.81 7.04 9.29
C ASP A 190 32.86 8.59 9.37
N PHE A 191 32.26 9.28 8.41
CA PHE A 191 32.36 10.74 8.26
C PHE A 191 31.51 11.47 9.32
N GLU A 192 30.34 10.94 9.64
CA GLU A 192 29.40 11.47 10.62
C GLU A 192 29.99 11.46 12.05
N VAL A 193 30.88 10.51 12.35
CA VAL A 193 31.58 10.35 13.64
C VAL A 193 33.02 10.90 13.61
N ASN A 194 33.80 10.63 12.56
CA ASN A 194 35.23 10.91 12.45
C ASN A 194 35.62 11.56 11.08
N PRO A 195 35.10 12.74 10.72
CA PRO A 195 35.28 13.33 9.38
C PRO A 195 36.73 13.70 9.01
N VAL A 196 37.64 13.70 9.99
CA VAL A 196 39.09 13.84 9.78
C VAL A 196 39.82 12.89 10.72
N ILE A 197 40.70 12.07 10.16
CA ILE A 197 41.58 11.14 10.89
C ILE A 197 43.00 11.70 10.85
N THR A 198 43.71 11.71 11.99
CA THR A 198 45.08 12.23 12.08
C THR A 198 46.03 11.25 12.75
N ALA A 199 47.30 11.24 12.33
CA ALA A 199 48.37 10.47 12.96
C ALA A 199 49.69 11.25 13.01
N ASN A 200 50.29 11.34 14.19
CA ASN A 200 51.61 11.91 14.42
C ASN A 200 52.68 10.83 14.23
N ILE A 201 53.45 10.93 13.14
CA ILE A 201 54.43 9.92 12.73
C ILE A 201 55.83 10.38 13.10
N SER A 202 56.59 9.49 13.74
CA SER A 202 58.02 9.63 13.99
C SER A 202 58.81 8.88 12.92
N VAL A 203 59.82 9.54 12.35
CA VAL A 203 60.78 8.97 11.40
C VAL A 203 62.16 8.99 12.06
N GLU A 204 62.67 7.81 12.42
CA GLU A 204 64.02 7.66 12.99
C GLU A 204 65.03 7.24 11.91
N ASN A 205 66.17 7.91 11.85
CA ASN A 205 67.31 7.55 11.01
C ASN A 205 68.62 7.67 11.78
N SER A 206 69.32 6.55 12.00
CA SER A 206 70.61 6.49 12.71
C SER A 206 70.66 7.19 14.09
N GLY A 207 69.50 7.43 14.74
CA GLY A 207 69.35 8.13 16.02
C GLY A 207 68.89 9.60 15.92
N ASN A 208 68.82 10.17 14.72
CA ASN A 208 68.08 11.40 14.44
C ASN A 208 66.59 11.07 14.37
N ILE A 209 65.72 11.92 14.92
CA ILE A 209 64.26 11.73 14.94
C ILE A 209 63.59 13.00 14.44
N GLU A 210 62.86 12.86 13.33
CA GLU A 210 61.98 13.88 12.76
C GLU A 210 60.51 13.47 12.90
N SER A 211 59.59 14.44 12.80
CA SER A 211 58.15 14.19 12.94
C SER A 211 57.30 14.91 11.91
N ALA A 212 56.22 14.25 11.48
CA ALA A 212 55.20 14.82 10.59
C ALA A 212 53.81 14.34 10.98
N MET A 213 52.79 15.09 10.57
CA MET A 213 51.38 14.77 10.72
C MET A 213 50.82 14.22 9.40
N ALA A 214 50.23 13.02 9.46
CA ALA A 214 49.30 12.58 8.44
C ALA A 214 47.89 13.05 8.79
N THR A 215 47.19 13.63 7.83
CA THR A 215 45.80 14.10 7.90
C THR A 215 45.02 13.47 6.76
N VAL A 216 43.97 12.73 7.09
CA VAL A 216 43.06 12.11 6.15
C VAL A 216 41.71 12.81 6.32
N ASN A 217 41.30 13.61 5.33
CA ASN A 217 39.95 14.14 5.28
C ASN A 217 39.06 13.05 4.70
N LEU A 218 37.94 12.71 5.36
CA LEU A 218 37.00 11.78 4.77
C LEU A 218 36.09 12.48 3.77
N ASN A 219 35.77 11.80 2.67
CA ASN A 219 34.66 12.16 1.78
C ASN A 219 33.40 11.43 2.26
N ASN A 220 32.33 12.16 2.56
CA ASN A 220 31.02 11.54 2.84
C ASN A 220 30.49 10.78 1.60
N LEU A 221 29.95 9.59 1.82
CA LEU A 221 29.38 8.69 0.83
C LEU A 221 27.87 8.44 1.02
N ASN A 222 27.09 9.47 1.38
CA ASN A 222 25.62 9.53 1.43
C ASN A 222 24.91 8.15 1.53
N GLU A 223 24.79 7.67 2.75
CA GLU A 223 24.14 6.39 3.03
C GLU A 223 22.61 6.47 2.84
N LEU A 224 22.00 5.30 2.72
CA LEU A 224 20.54 5.16 2.75
C LEU A 224 20.19 3.79 3.33
N ILE A 225 19.45 3.81 4.42
CA ILE A 225 18.84 2.63 5.05
C ILE A 225 17.33 2.80 4.94
N VAL A 226 16.60 1.73 4.59
CA VAL A 226 15.14 1.75 4.47
C VAL A 226 14.57 0.46 5.06
N GLU A 227 13.44 0.55 5.76
CA GLU A 227 12.74 -0.58 6.35
C GLU A 227 11.42 -0.89 5.61
N ASP A 228 11.10 -2.18 5.48
CA ASP A 228 9.80 -2.65 4.97
C ASP A 228 8.70 -2.43 6.02
N LEU A 229 7.46 -2.16 5.56
CA LEU A 229 6.29 -2.00 6.44
C LEU A 229 5.40 -3.24 6.39
N GLU A 230 5.21 -3.91 7.52
CA GLU A 230 4.08 -4.83 7.74
C GLU A 230 2.98 -4.15 8.56
N ALA A 231 1.75 -4.17 8.05
CA ALA A 231 0.58 -3.56 8.68
C ALA A 231 -0.66 -4.47 8.64
N THR A 232 -1.65 -4.14 9.47
CA THR A 232 -2.97 -4.77 9.51
C THR A 232 -4.06 -3.71 9.68
N ILE A 233 -5.09 -3.71 8.83
CA ILE A 233 -6.28 -2.87 8.99
C ILE A 233 -7.55 -3.67 8.67
N ASP A 234 -8.69 -3.21 9.18
CA ASP A 234 -10.01 -3.73 8.79
C ASP A 234 -10.24 -3.48 7.28
N GLU A 235 -10.90 -4.42 6.59
CA GLU A 235 -11.14 -4.32 5.14
C GLU A 235 -12.06 -3.15 4.72
N ASN A 236 -12.77 -2.55 5.68
CA ASN A 236 -13.69 -1.43 5.48
C ASN A 236 -13.08 -0.09 5.99
N PRO A 237 -11.94 0.41 5.45
CA PRO A 237 -11.32 1.65 5.90
C PRO A 237 -12.05 2.89 5.38
N ILE A 238 -11.63 4.07 5.84
CA ILE A 238 -12.10 5.36 5.31
C ILE A 238 -11.09 6.01 4.34
N ASP A 239 -11.58 6.86 3.44
CA ASP A 239 -10.75 7.72 2.58
C ASP A 239 -9.77 8.55 3.44
N GLY A 240 -8.49 8.55 3.05
CA GLY A 240 -7.41 9.20 3.78
C GLY A 240 -7.00 8.52 5.10
N GLN A 241 -7.49 7.32 5.42
CA GLN A 241 -7.04 6.56 6.59
C GLN A 241 -5.55 6.26 6.51
N SER A 242 -4.79 6.64 7.55
CA SER A 242 -3.37 6.33 7.69
C SER A 242 -3.18 4.85 8.03
N VAL A 243 -2.23 4.20 7.35
CA VAL A 243 -1.96 2.75 7.44
C VAL A 243 -0.63 2.46 8.13
N GLY A 244 0.32 3.39 8.05
CA GLY A 244 1.67 3.29 8.58
C GLY A 244 2.61 4.21 7.79
N SER A 245 3.93 4.11 8.03
CA SER A 245 4.95 4.80 7.23
C SER A 245 6.05 3.82 6.80
N ILE A 246 6.66 4.06 5.65
CA ILE A 246 8.03 3.59 5.40
C ILE A 246 8.99 4.44 6.23
N THR A 247 9.87 3.80 6.99
CA THR A 247 11.00 4.43 7.68
C THR A 247 12.26 4.35 6.83
N ALA A 248 13.03 5.43 6.82
CA ALA A 248 14.31 5.54 6.14
C ALA A 248 15.24 6.50 6.89
N ASP A 249 16.54 6.28 6.78
CA ASP A 249 17.60 7.10 7.40
C ASP A 249 18.76 7.30 6.41
N GLY A 250 19.49 8.41 6.53
CA GLY A 250 20.55 8.81 5.60
C GLY A 250 20.75 10.33 5.48
N ASP A 251 21.90 10.73 4.94
CA ASP A 251 22.56 12.02 5.26
C ASP A 251 22.03 13.25 4.50
N GLY A 252 20.96 13.08 3.72
CA GLY A 252 20.47 14.08 2.79
C GLY A 252 18.95 14.29 2.83
N THR A 253 18.39 14.75 1.71
CA THR A 253 16.93 14.93 1.60
C THR A 253 16.31 13.63 1.10
N ILE A 254 15.76 12.85 2.04
CA ILE A 254 14.95 11.67 1.76
C ILE A 254 13.60 12.09 1.16
N SER A 255 13.18 11.42 0.09
CA SER A 255 11.84 11.52 -0.48
C SER A 255 11.28 10.16 -0.89
N PHE A 256 9.95 10.04 -0.88
CA PHE A 256 9.24 8.76 -1.04
C PHE A 256 8.25 8.81 -2.22
N SER A 257 8.15 7.74 -3.00
CA SER A 257 7.11 7.60 -4.04
C SER A 257 6.68 6.15 -4.27
N ILE A 258 5.42 5.92 -4.65
CA ILE A 258 4.92 4.58 -4.97
C ILE A 258 5.35 4.20 -6.39
N ALA A 259 6.29 3.26 -6.49
CA ALA A 259 6.79 2.70 -7.75
C ALA A 259 5.73 1.78 -8.40
N SER A 260 5.10 0.94 -7.59
CA SER A 260 3.98 0.08 -8.00
C SER A 260 3.13 -0.32 -6.80
N GLN A 261 1.87 -0.69 -7.02
CA GLN A 261 0.98 -1.20 -5.98
C GLN A 261 -0.10 -2.14 -6.56
N THR A 262 -0.48 -3.13 -5.76
CA THR A 262 -1.48 -4.16 -6.06
C THR A 262 -2.49 -4.26 -4.91
N PRO A 263 -3.79 -4.05 -5.17
CA PRO A 263 -4.39 -3.48 -6.38
C PRO A 263 -3.90 -2.04 -6.67
N THR A 264 -3.96 -1.64 -7.93
CA THR A 264 -3.38 -0.36 -8.38
C THR A 264 -4.30 0.81 -8.05
N GLY A 265 -3.83 1.70 -7.17
CA GLY A 265 -4.55 2.91 -6.75
C GLY A 265 -5.14 2.85 -5.34
N ALA A 266 -4.87 1.80 -4.57
CA ALA A 266 -5.33 1.64 -3.20
C ALA A 266 -4.72 2.67 -2.23
N LEU A 267 -3.44 3.02 -2.41
CA LEU A 267 -2.63 3.80 -1.48
C LEU A 267 -2.05 5.08 -2.11
N SER A 268 -1.90 6.10 -1.26
CA SER A 268 -1.13 7.33 -1.45
C SER A 268 0.08 7.30 -0.51
N ILE A 269 1.19 7.96 -0.85
CA ILE A 269 2.32 8.17 0.07
C ILE A 269 2.65 9.66 0.21
N ASN A 270 2.92 10.10 1.44
CA ASN A 270 3.45 11.43 1.70
C ASN A 270 4.95 11.45 1.39
N ALA A 271 5.29 12.15 0.30
CA ALA A 271 6.65 12.21 -0.24
C ALA A 271 7.74 12.76 0.72
N ASN A 272 7.38 13.30 1.89
CA ASN A 272 8.33 13.83 2.89
C ASN A 272 8.34 13.06 4.22
N THR A 273 7.40 12.12 4.44
CA THR A 273 7.24 11.44 5.75
C THR A 273 7.06 9.92 5.66
N GLY A 274 7.05 9.36 4.45
CA GLY A 274 6.83 7.94 4.19
C GLY A 274 5.42 7.44 4.52
N GLU A 275 4.53 8.30 5.02
CA GLU A 275 3.19 7.93 5.49
C GLU A 275 2.30 7.46 4.34
N LEU A 276 1.78 6.23 4.47
CA LEU A 276 0.86 5.60 3.53
C LEU A 276 -0.59 5.79 3.99
N THR A 277 -1.44 6.26 3.07
CA THR A 277 -2.87 6.49 3.33
C THR A 277 -3.75 5.83 2.27
N VAL A 278 -4.95 5.40 2.65
CA VAL A 278 -5.98 4.89 1.73
C VAL A 278 -6.43 5.99 0.74
N ILE A 279 -6.58 5.62 -0.54
CA ILE A 279 -7.20 6.46 -1.60
C ILE A 279 -8.59 5.92 -1.97
N ASP A 280 -8.70 4.61 -2.21
CA ASP A 280 -9.94 3.97 -2.64
C ASP A 280 -10.28 2.81 -1.71
N PRO A 281 -11.15 3.04 -0.70
CA PRO A 281 -11.60 1.99 0.21
C PRO A 281 -12.19 0.77 -0.50
N ASN A 282 -12.79 0.92 -1.70
CA ASN A 282 -13.41 -0.20 -2.43
C ASN A 282 -12.38 -1.17 -3.03
N LEU A 283 -11.07 -0.89 -2.90
CA LEU A 283 -9.99 -1.81 -3.22
C LEU A 283 -9.51 -2.61 -2.00
N PHE A 284 -9.99 -2.27 -0.81
CA PHE A 284 -9.84 -3.03 0.43
C PHE A 284 -11.14 -3.85 0.56
N ASP A 285 -10.98 -5.16 0.41
CA ASP A 285 -12.06 -6.15 0.27
C ASP A 285 -11.37 -7.51 0.47
N PHE A 286 -11.72 -8.26 1.51
CA PHE A 286 -11.00 -9.47 1.91
C PHE A 286 -11.24 -10.63 0.92
N GLU A 287 -12.44 -10.71 0.35
CA GLU A 287 -12.83 -11.66 -0.68
C GLU A 287 -11.99 -11.54 -1.98
N THR A 288 -11.61 -10.33 -2.38
CA THR A 288 -10.88 -10.05 -3.64
C THR A 288 -9.41 -9.73 -3.43
N ASN A 289 -9.07 -8.92 -2.43
CA ASN A 289 -7.74 -8.35 -2.17
C ASN A 289 -7.30 -8.49 -0.70
N PRO A 290 -7.24 -9.70 -0.11
CA PRO A 290 -6.96 -9.89 1.33
C PRO A 290 -5.58 -9.39 1.81
N ILE A 291 -4.68 -9.07 0.87
CA ILE A 291 -3.41 -8.40 1.13
C ILE A 291 -3.20 -7.31 0.08
N ILE A 292 -3.02 -6.07 0.52
CA ILE A 292 -2.61 -4.94 -0.32
C ILE A 292 -1.08 -4.85 -0.24
N THR A 293 -0.42 -4.61 -1.38
CA THR A 293 1.05 -4.47 -1.44
C THR A 293 1.47 -3.25 -2.24
N ALA A 294 2.55 -2.59 -1.83
CA ALA A 294 3.18 -1.50 -2.57
C ALA A 294 4.71 -1.61 -2.55
N THR A 295 5.35 -1.33 -3.69
CA THR A 295 6.79 -1.06 -3.77
C THR A 295 7.00 0.44 -3.75
N ILE A 296 7.81 0.91 -2.82
CA ILE A 296 8.11 2.32 -2.59
C ILE A 296 9.54 2.60 -3.04
N ASP A 297 9.72 3.49 -4.00
CA ASP A 297 11.02 4.07 -4.31
C ASP A 297 11.34 5.12 -3.24
N VAL A 298 12.50 5.02 -2.62
CA VAL A 298 13.03 5.96 -1.63
C VAL A 298 14.32 6.55 -2.18
N ASP A 299 14.31 7.86 -2.42
CA ASP A 299 15.44 8.62 -2.95
C ASP A 299 16.01 9.52 -1.85
N ASN A 300 17.23 9.22 -1.40
CA ASN A 300 18.05 10.16 -0.66
C ASN A 300 19.04 10.83 -1.61
N SER A 301 18.67 12.02 -2.10
CA SER A 301 19.56 12.95 -2.81
C SER A 301 20.24 12.40 -4.07
N GLY A 302 19.72 11.31 -4.66
CA GLY A 302 20.26 10.58 -5.81
C GLY A 302 20.69 9.14 -5.50
N ASN A 303 20.83 8.76 -4.23
CA ASN A 303 20.96 7.36 -3.81
C ASN A 303 19.55 6.78 -3.64
N MET A 304 19.18 5.75 -4.41
CA MET A 304 17.83 5.18 -4.40
C MET A 304 17.82 3.72 -3.95
N LEU A 305 16.96 3.42 -2.99
CA LEU A 305 16.58 2.07 -2.57
C LEU A 305 15.07 1.85 -2.71
N THR A 306 14.63 0.61 -2.54
CA THR A 306 13.22 0.23 -2.60
C THR A 306 12.80 -0.50 -1.33
N ALA A 307 11.65 -0.15 -0.77
CA ALA A 307 10.99 -0.89 0.30
C ALA A 307 9.64 -1.44 -0.14
N VAL A 308 9.13 -2.42 0.61
CA VAL A 308 7.83 -3.07 0.41
C VAL A 308 6.92 -2.75 1.59
N ALA A 309 5.73 -2.25 1.29
CA ALA A 309 4.62 -2.22 2.24
C ALA A 309 3.70 -3.43 1.98
N THR A 310 3.41 -4.19 3.04
CA THR A 310 2.48 -5.33 3.04
C THR A 310 1.39 -5.07 4.08
N ILE A 311 0.16 -4.86 3.62
CA ILE A 311 -1.00 -4.55 4.44
C ILE A 311 -1.95 -5.76 4.38
N ASN A 312 -2.08 -6.48 5.49
CA ASN A 312 -2.99 -7.62 5.59
C ASN A 312 -4.38 -7.10 6.02
N LEU A 313 -5.44 -7.54 5.36
CA LEU A 313 -6.80 -7.13 5.71
C LEU A 313 -7.39 -8.04 6.79
N ILE A 314 -8.24 -7.45 7.63
CA ILE A 314 -9.08 -8.18 8.60
C ILE A 314 -10.49 -8.26 8.01
N ASP A 315 -10.98 -9.49 7.89
CA ASP A 315 -12.33 -9.94 7.51
C ASP A 315 -13.41 -9.45 8.52
N VAL A 316 -14.52 -8.89 8.00
CA VAL A 316 -15.60 -8.24 8.74
C VAL A 316 -17.00 -8.68 8.26
N ASP A 317 -17.36 -9.97 8.45
CA ASP A 317 -18.74 -10.54 8.44
C ASP A 317 -19.85 -9.70 7.73
N GLU A 318 -19.73 -9.52 6.41
CA GLU A 318 -20.70 -8.79 5.60
C GLU A 318 -22.02 -9.58 5.38
N ILE A 319 -23.07 -8.89 4.87
CA ILE A 319 -24.32 -9.54 4.42
C ILE A 319 -24.68 -9.05 3.01
N THR A 320 -24.51 -9.93 2.02
CA THR A 320 -25.13 -9.77 0.70
C THR A 320 -26.56 -10.28 0.73
N VAL A 321 -27.51 -9.55 0.12
CA VAL A 321 -28.91 -9.94 -0.02
C VAL A 321 -29.45 -9.59 -1.40
N GLN A 322 -30.44 -10.35 -1.88
CA GLN A 322 -31.16 -10.09 -3.13
C GLN A 322 -32.63 -9.75 -2.88
N ASP A 323 -33.16 -8.81 -3.66
CA ASP A 323 -34.59 -8.50 -3.71
C ASP A 323 -35.36 -9.64 -4.40
N LEU A 324 -36.62 -9.85 -4.00
CA LEU A 324 -37.53 -10.87 -4.52
C LEU A 324 -38.62 -10.20 -5.39
N ASP A 325 -38.44 -10.21 -6.70
CA ASP A 325 -39.48 -9.83 -7.67
C ASP A 325 -40.28 -11.07 -8.11
N VAL A 326 -41.60 -11.10 -7.85
CA VAL A 326 -42.49 -12.19 -8.29
C VAL A 326 -43.81 -11.71 -8.90
N SER A 327 -44.32 -12.49 -9.85
CA SER A 327 -45.68 -12.40 -10.38
C SER A 327 -46.41 -13.69 -9.99
N ILE A 328 -47.53 -13.55 -9.28
CA ILE A 328 -48.34 -14.66 -8.77
C ILE A 328 -49.82 -14.37 -8.98
N ASN A 329 -50.63 -15.40 -9.12
CA ASN A 329 -52.09 -15.22 -9.20
C ASN A 329 -52.64 -14.76 -7.85
N GLU A 330 -53.68 -13.95 -7.88
CA GLU A 330 -54.46 -13.58 -6.69
C GLU A 330 -55.22 -14.78 -6.08
N ASN A 331 -56.01 -14.54 -5.02
CA ASN A 331 -56.75 -15.58 -4.29
C ASN A 331 -55.84 -16.67 -3.64
N LEU A 332 -54.61 -16.32 -3.24
CA LEU A 332 -53.72 -17.20 -2.48
C LEU A 332 -54.23 -17.39 -1.04
N ILE A 333 -54.31 -18.64 -0.60
CA ILE A 333 -54.74 -18.99 0.77
C ILE A 333 -53.72 -18.60 1.84
N ASN A 334 -54.19 -18.36 3.06
CA ASN A 334 -53.34 -18.13 4.23
C ASN A 334 -52.28 -19.23 4.40
N GLY A 335 -51.02 -18.82 4.58
CA GLY A 335 -49.86 -19.70 4.68
C GLY A 335 -49.32 -20.26 3.35
N ALA A 336 -49.82 -19.80 2.20
CA ALA A 336 -49.19 -20.11 0.92
C ALA A 336 -47.83 -19.42 0.78
N THR A 337 -46.78 -20.19 0.46
CA THR A 337 -45.43 -19.70 0.16
C THR A 337 -45.44 -18.84 -1.12
N ILE A 338 -44.81 -17.66 -1.05
CA ILE A 338 -44.67 -16.70 -2.15
C ILE A 338 -43.26 -16.76 -2.75
N GLY A 339 -42.24 -16.93 -1.91
CA GLY A 339 -40.83 -17.00 -2.29
C GLY A 339 -39.92 -16.88 -1.08
N THR A 340 -38.65 -16.57 -1.30
CA THR A 340 -37.63 -16.51 -0.23
C THR A 340 -36.68 -15.34 -0.49
N ILE A 341 -36.36 -14.56 0.54
CA ILE A 341 -35.27 -13.58 0.47
C ILE A 341 -33.94 -14.33 0.57
N THR A 342 -33.18 -14.35 -0.53
CA THR A 342 -31.86 -15.01 -0.58
C THR A 342 -30.79 -14.07 -0.06
N ALA A 343 -30.09 -14.48 1.01
CA ALA A 343 -28.98 -13.76 1.59
C ALA A 343 -27.81 -14.69 1.94
N THR A 344 -26.61 -14.11 1.96
CA THR A 344 -25.35 -14.77 2.36
C THR A 344 -24.55 -13.81 3.23
N GLY A 345 -24.05 -14.29 4.36
CA GLY A 345 -23.20 -13.52 5.25
C GLY A 345 -22.71 -14.39 6.40
N GLY A 346 -21.80 -13.84 7.20
CA GLY A 346 -21.27 -14.52 8.39
C GLY A 346 -22.34 -14.87 9.42
N GLY A 347 -22.12 -15.93 10.20
CA GLY A 347 -22.98 -16.32 11.33
C GLY A 347 -24.35 -16.90 10.93
N ASN A 348 -25.37 -16.61 11.76
CA ASN A 348 -26.76 -17.02 11.52
C ASN A 348 -27.58 -15.80 11.08
N LEU A 349 -28.18 -15.85 9.90
CA LEU A 349 -29.04 -14.78 9.39
C LEU A 349 -30.44 -14.84 10.00
N ASN A 350 -30.94 -13.69 10.47
CA ASN A 350 -32.28 -13.50 11.00
C ASN A 350 -33.05 -12.54 10.09
N TYR A 351 -34.31 -12.87 9.78
CA TYR A 351 -35.14 -12.15 8.82
C TYR A 351 -36.35 -11.52 9.51
N SER A 352 -36.68 -10.26 9.20
CA SER A 352 -37.86 -9.58 9.75
C SER A 352 -38.45 -8.55 8.81
N ILE A 353 -39.79 -8.51 8.69
CA ILE A 353 -40.48 -7.49 7.90
C ILE A 353 -40.49 -6.16 8.68
N THR A 354 -39.84 -5.13 8.14
CA THR A 354 -39.78 -3.78 8.71
C THR A 354 -40.84 -2.85 8.15
N PHE A 355 -41.29 -3.10 6.91
CA PHE A 355 -42.39 -2.40 6.26
C PHE A 355 -43.17 -3.37 5.36
N GLN A 356 -44.49 -3.19 5.23
CA GLN A 356 -45.28 -3.86 4.20
C GLN A 356 -46.50 -3.03 3.79
N ASN A 357 -46.85 -3.11 2.51
CA ASN A 357 -48.03 -2.50 1.91
C ASN A 357 -48.71 -3.50 0.92
N PRO A 358 -49.99 -3.85 1.13
CA PRO A 358 -50.83 -3.49 2.27
C PRO A 358 -50.32 -4.06 3.61
N VAL A 359 -50.67 -3.41 4.72
CA VAL A 359 -50.18 -3.78 6.05
C VAL A 359 -50.85 -5.07 6.53
N GLY A 360 -50.06 -6.11 6.77
CA GLY A 360 -50.52 -7.40 7.29
C GLY A 360 -50.70 -8.49 6.21
N ALA A 361 -50.28 -8.25 4.98
CA ALA A 361 -50.32 -9.25 3.90
C ALA A 361 -49.29 -10.37 4.06
N PHE A 362 -48.12 -10.09 4.62
CA PHE A 362 -46.98 -11.00 4.60
C PHE A 362 -46.54 -11.45 6.00
N ASN A 363 -46.27 -12.75 6.11
CA ASN A 363 -45.42 -13.36 7.12
C ASN A 363 -44.02 -13.60 6.53
N ILE A 364 -43.00 -13.66 7.37
CA ILE A 364 -41.68 -14.19 7.02
C ILE A 364 -41.21 -15.19 8.08
N ASP A 365 -40.59 -16.29 7.67
CA ASP A 365 -39.88 -17.17 8.59
C ASP A 365 -38.55 -16.54 9.02
N GLU A 366 -38.34 -16.42 10.33
CA GLU A 366 -37.24 -15.65 10.92
C GLU A 366 -35.84 -16.26 10.65
N ASN A 367 -35.75 -17.54 10.28
CA ASN A 367 -34.48 -18.27 10.12
C ASN A 367 -34.15 -18.57 8.64
N THR A 368 -35.16 -18.63 7.78
CA THR A 368 -35.01 -19.07 6.36
C THR A 368 -35.34 -17.98 5.35
N GLY A 369 -35.99 -16.89 5.76
CA GLY A 369 -36.41 -15.81 4.86
C GLY A 369 -37.57 -16.18 3.93
N GLU A 370 -38.26 -17.30 4.16
CA GLU A 370 -39.44 -17.68 3.37
C GLU A 370 -40.61 -16.73 3.66
N ILE A 371 -41.15 -16.11 2.61
CA ILE A 371 -42.30 -15.20 2.66
C ILE A 371 -43.56 -15.98 2.32
N SER A 372 -44.62 -15.80 3.13
CA SER A 372 -45.92 -16.43 2.93
C SER A 372 -47.09 -15.49 3.22
N VAL A 373 -48.28 -15.84 2.70
CA VAL A 373 -49.53 -15.10 2.93
C VAL A 373 -49.90 -15.10 4.42
N ALA A 374 -50.15 -13.91 4.98
CA ALA A 374 -50.66 -13.70 6.33
C ALA A 374 -52.16 -13.36 6.38
N ASP A 375 -52.68 -12.69 5.36
CA ASP A 375 -54.11 -12.42 5.19
C ASP A 375 -54.51 -12.55 3.71
N GLU A 376 -55.13 -13.69 3.37
CA GLU A 376 -55.65 -13.99 2.03
C GLU A 376 -56.62 -12.93 1.49
N THR A 377 -57.29 -12.14 2.35
CA THR A 377 -58.23 -11.09 1.93
C THR A 377 -57.53 -9.82 1.39
N LEU A 378 -56.20 -9.76 1.47
CA LEU A 378 -55.39 -8.71 0.85
C LEU A 378 -54.84 -9.11 -0.53
N PHE A 379 -54.91 -10.39 -0.92
CA PHE A 379 -54.45 -10.90 -2.21
C PHE A 379 -55.61 -10.88 -3.23
N ASP A 380 -56.06 -9.67 -3.52
CA ASP A 380 -57.16 -9.27 -4.40
C ASP A 380 -56.59 -8.24 -5.40
N PHE A 381 -56.69 -8.50 -6.70
CA PHE A 381 -56.13 -7.66 -7.77
C PHE A 381 -56.89 -6.35 -7.94
N GLU A 382 -58.21 -6.33 -7.75
CA GLU A 382 -59.02 -5.09 -7.82
C GLU A 382 -58.63 -4.09 -6.72
N THR A 383 -58.18 -4.57 -5.56
CA THR A 383 -57.78 -3.74 -4.42
C THR A 383 -56.27 -3.50 -4.34
N ASN A 384 -55.44 -4.54 -4.51
CA ASN A 384 -53.99 -4.52 -4.26
C ASN A 384 -53.19 -5.17 -5.42
N PRO A 385 -53.26 -4.67 -6.66
CA PRO A 385 -52.65 -5.32 -7.84
C PRO A 385 -51.11 -5.41 -7.77
N ASN A 386 -50.47 -4.62 -6.91
CA ASN A 386 -49.04 -4.67 -6.63
C ASN A 386 -48.82 -4.45 -5.14
N MET A 387 -47.97 -5.27 -4.53
CA MET A 387 -47.72 -5.32 -3.09
C MET A 387 -46.22 -5.28 -2.83
N LEU A 388 -45.80 -4.77 -1.67
CA LEU A 388 -44.39 -4.61 -1.30
C LEU A 388 -44.18 -4.97 0.16
N ALA A 389 -43.15 -5.75 0.46
CA ALA A 389 -42.54 -5.82 1.79
C ALA A 389 -41.08 -5.33 1.72
N THR A 390 -40.60 -4.73 2.81
CA THR A 390 -39.17 -4.51 3.06
C THR A 390 -38.76 -5.34 4.26
N ILE A 391 -37.68 -6.10 4.09
CA ILE A 391 -37.17 -7.12 4.99
C ILE A 391 -35.80 -6.67 5.47
N SER A 392 -35.59 -6.62 6.79
CA SER A 392 -34.26 -6.53 7.37
C SER A 392 -33.66 -7.93 7.51
N VAL A 393 -32.42 -8.08 7.05
CA VAL A 393 -31.58 -9.27 7.27
C VAL A 393 -30.46 -8.87 8.23
N ASN A 394 -30.21 -9.69 9.25
CA ASN A 394 -29.30 -9.37 10.36
C ASN A 394 -28.54 -10.60 10.85
N ASN A 395 -27.21 -10.50 11.02
CA ASN A 395 -26.37 -11.61 11.51
C ASN A 395 -25.92 -11.46 12.99
N GLY A 396 -26.38 -10.41 13.68
CA GLY A 396 -25.95 -10.04 15.03
C GLY A 396 -24.80 -9.02 15.07
N VAL A 397 -24.12 -8.77 13.95
CA VAL A 397 -23.05 -7.77 13.80
C VAL A 397 -23.51 -6.63 12.89
N SER A 398 -23.90 -6.96 11.66
CA SER A 398 -24.35 -6.05 10.61
C SER A 398 -25.83 -6.27 10.28
N SER A 399 -26.42 -5.33 9.52
CA SER A 399 -27.81 -5.42 9.10
C SER A 399 -28.05 -4.70 7.78
N VAL A 400 -28.65 -5.41 6.82
CA VAL A 400 -29.02 -4.88 5.50
C VAL A 400 -30.53 -4.95 5.31
N SER A 401 -31.03 -4.40 4.20
CA SER A 401 -32.45 -4.45 3.84
C SER A 401 -32.63 -4.87 2.38
N ALA A 402 -33.66 -5.67 2.13
CA ALA A 402 -34.09 -6.10 0.82
C ALA A 402 -35.62 -5.93 0.67
N ASN A 403 -36.11 -5.95 -0.55
CA ASN A 403 -37.53 -5.84 -0.87
C ASN A 403 -38.07 -7.15 -1.41
N ALA A 404 -39.35 -7.42 -1.12
CA ALA A 404 -40.15 -8.38 -1.86
C ALA A 404 -41.27 -7.64 -2.58
N PHE A 405 -41.18 -7.56 -3.90
CA PHE A 405 -42.21 -6.97 -4.75
C PHE A 405 -43.06 -8.08 -5.36
N VAL A 406 -44.37 -7.97 -5.14
CA VAL A 406 -45.35 -8.99 -5.55
C VAL A 406 -46.37 -8.33 -6.47
N ALA A 407 -46.28 -8.62 -7.76
CA ALA A 407 -47.32 -8.29 -8.72
C ALA A 407 -48.40 -9.38 -8.70
N LEU A 408 -49.66 -9.00 -8.56
CA LEU A 408 -50.77 -9.93 -8.72
C LEU A 408 -51.18 -10.04 -10.18
N ASN A 409 -51.47 -11.27 -10.62
CA ASN A 409 -52.15 -11.53 -11.87
C ASN A 409 -53.65 -11.60 -11.59
N ASP A 410 -54.40 -10.75 -12.31
CA ASP A 410 -55.84 -10.81 -12.50
C ASP A 410 -56.30 -12.25 -12.87
N VAL A 411 -57.23 -12.79 -12.09
CA VAL A 411 -57.89 -14.08 -12.32
C VAL A 411 -59.40 -13.91 -12.29
N ASN A 412 -60.01 -13.82 -13.48
CA ASN A 412 -61.46 -13.66 -13.70
C ASN A 412 -62.34 -14.27 -12.60
N GLU A 413 -63.20 -13.47 -11.98
CA GLU A 413 -63.92 -13.86 -10.76
C GLU A 413 -65.45 -13.77 -10.87
N ILE A 414 -66.17 -14.68 -10.21
CA ILE A 414 -67.64 -14.57 -10.13
C ILE A 414 -67.97 -13.31 -9.33
N GLY A 415 -68.70 -12.36 -9.92
CA GLY A 415 -69.03 -11.06 -9.33
C GLY A 415 -68.22 -9.89 -9.90
N GLU A 416 -67.15 -10.14 -10.64
CA GLU A 416 -66.31 -9.14 -11.30
C GLU A 416 -67.06 -8.43 -12.45
N PHE A 417 -66.73 -7.16 -12.75
CA PHE A 417 -67.29 -6.42 -13.90
C PHE A 417 -66.34 -6.40 -15.10
N LYS A 418 -66.46 -7.41 -15.96
CA LYS A 418 -65.58 -7.60 -17.12
C LYS A 418 -66.34 -8.06 -18.35
N TYR A 419 -65.71 -7.96 -19.51
CA TYR A 419 -66.27 -8.37 -20.80
C TYR A 419 -67.66 -7.76 -21.10
N GLY A 420 -67.95 -6.57 -20.56
CA GLY A 420 -69.20 -5.81 -20.76
C GLY A 420 -70.36 -6.17 -19.81
N GLY A 421 -70.15 -6.99 -18.78
CA GLY A 421 -71.18 -7.38 -17.82
C GLY A 421 -70.60 -7.84 -16.48
N VAL A 422 -71.43 -8.45 -15.63
CA VAL A 422 -70.95 -9.11 -14.40
C VAL A 422 -70.73 -10.59 -14.69
N ILE A 423 -69.56 -11.12 -14.38
CA ILE A 423 -69.28 -12.57 -14.46
C ILE A 423 -70.19 -13.28 -13.45
N PHE A 424 -71.02 -14.22 -13.91
CA PHE A 424 -71.92 -15.00 -13.04
C PHE A 424 -71.65 -16.51 -13.08
N TRP A 425 -70.84 -16.96 -14.03
CA TRP A 425 -70.42 -18.35 -14.14
C TRP A 425 -69.07 -18.43 -14.86
N ILE A 426 -68.20 -19.30 -14.37
CA ILE A 426 -66.89 -19.62 -14.94
C ILE A 426 -66.92 -21.11 -15.27
N ASP A 427 -66.34 -21.51 -16.40
CA ASP A 427 -66.24 -22.91 -16.78
C ASP A 427 -65.20 -23.62 -15.88
N PRO A 428 -65.59 -24.63 -15.08
CA PRO A 428 -64.66 -25.34 -14.18
C PRO A 428 -63.54 -26.10 -14.88
N SER A 429 -63.59 -26.24 -16.21
CA SER A 429 -62.53 -26.83 -17.04
C SER A 429 -61.60 -25.81 -17.70
N SER A 430 -61.87 -24.51 -17.55
CA SER A 430 -61.15 -23.43 -18.25
C SER A 430 -60.02 -22.76 -17.47
N ASN A 431 -59.81 -23.09 -16.19
CA ASN A 431 -58.87 -22.38 -15.31
C ASN A 431 -59.11 -20.85 -15.31
N ASN A 432 -60.38 -20.46 -15.19
CA ASN A 432 -60.87 -19.07 -15.23
C ASN A 432 -60.72 -18.34 -16.59
N ASN A 433 -60.16 -18.97 -17.63
CA ASN A 433 -60.08 -18.38 -18.97
C ASN A 433 -61.42 -18.38 -19.76
N SER A 434 -62.53 -18.93 -19.25
CA SER A 434 -63.83 -18.84 -19.95
C SER A 434 -65.04 -18.89 -19.03
N GLY A 435 -66.15 -18.30 -19.49
CA GLY A 435 -67.39 -18.27 -18.72
C GLY A 435 -68.52 -17.46 -19.37
N LEU A 436 -69.42 -16.95 -18.53
CA LEU A 436 -70.60 -16.18 -18.92
C LEU A 436 -70.73 -14.91 -18.08
N VAL A 437 -71.01 -13.78 -18.75
CA VAL A 437 -71.33 -12.50 -18.11
C VAL A 437 -72.77 -12.09 -18.40
N CYS A 438 -73.41 -11.39 -17.46
CA CYS A 438 -74.76 -10.84 -17.63
C CYS A 438 -74.75 -9.32 -17.66
N ALA A 439 -75.67 -8.71 -18.43
CA ALA A 439 -75.83 -7.26 -18.43
C ALA A 439 -76.16 -6.72 -17.03
N ILE A 440 -75.79 -5.47 -16.77
CA ILE A 440 -76.07 -4.79 -15.50
C ILE A 440 -77.53 -4.32 -15.37
N THR A 441 -78.32 -4.36 -16.45
CA THR A 441 -79.71 -3.88 -16.52
C THR A 441 -80.61 -4.90 -17.23
N ASP A 442 -81.93 -4.79 -17.05
CA ASP A 442 -82.93 -5.61 -17.74
C ASP A 442 -83.30 -4.98 -19.10
N GLU A 443 -82.82 -5.56 -20.20
CA GLU A 443 -83.00 -5.05 -21.57
C GLU A 443 -84.43 -5.21 -22.11
N GLY A 444 -85.12 -6.28 -21.74
CA GLY A 444 -86.49 -6.56 -22.18
C GLY A 444 -87.48 -6.46 -21.03
N ALA A 445 -88.27 -5.38 -20.97
CA ALA A 445 -89.22 -5.14 -19.87
C ALA A 445 -90.69 -5.40 -20.25
N ASN A 446 -91.39 -6.23 -19.46
CA ASN A 446 -92.73 -6.76 -19.76
C ASN A 446 -92.80 -7.47 -21.12
N VAL A 447 -91.85 -8.37 -21.38
CA VAL A 447 -91.59 -8.97 -22.68
C VAL A 447 -92.15 -10.40 -22.81
N ALA A 448 -92.68 -10.76 -23.98
CA ALA A 448 -93.13 -12.12 -24.29
C ALA A 448 -91.98 -13.03 -24.75
N TRP A 449 -92.10 -14.34 -24.56
CA TRP A 449 -91.18 -15.32 -25.17
C TRP A 449 -91.49 -15.53 -26.66
N GLY A 450 -92.75 -15.44 -27.06
CA GLY A 450 -93.19 -15.41 -28.46
C GLY A 450 -93.74 -16.74 -29.01
N CYS A 451 -94.47 -16.66 -30.14
CA CYS A 451 -94.96 -17.81 -30.93
C CYS A 451 -95.60 -18.96 -30.12
N GLN A 452 -96.49 -18.65 -29.17
CA GLN A 452 -97.28 -19.67 -28.48
C GLN A 452 -98.07 -20.55 -29.47
N GLY A 453 -97.95 -21.87 -29.33
CA GLY A 453 -98.55 -22.89 -30.19
C GLY A 453 -97.53 -23.54 -31.14
N THR A 454 -96.46 -22.82 -31.50
CA THR A 454 -95.34 -23.33 -32.31
C THR A 454 -94.32 -24.04 -31.41
N PHE A 455 -93.83 -25.21 -31.84
CA PHE A 455 -92.73 -25.91 -31.19
C PHE A 455 -91.38 -25.44 -31.77
N ILE A 456 -90.46 -24.99 -30.92
CA ILE A 456 -89.17 -24.42 -31.31
C ILE A 456 -88.07 -25.48 -31.09
N SER A 457 -88.15 -26.50 -31.95
CA SER A 457 -87.33 -27.70 -31.87
C SER A 457 -85.83 -27.39 -31.89
N GLY A 458 -85.10 -27.86 -30.88
CA GLY A 458 -83.65 -27.77 -30.78
C GLY A 458 -83.14 -26.96 -29.60
N THR A 459 -84.00 -26.23 -28.88
CA THR A 459 -83.57 -25.56 -27.63
C THR A 459 -83.21 -26.57 -26.53
N SER A 460 -82.22 -26.21 -25.71
CA SER A 460 -81.68 -26.99 -24.60
C SER A 460 -81.79 -26.25 -23.27
N VAL A 461 -81.62 -26.96 -22.16
CA VAL A 461 -81.57 -26.41 -20.79
C VAL A 461 -80.16 -26.25 -20.25
N ALA A 462 -79.14 -26.77 -20.93
CA ALA A 462 -77.76 -26.86 -20.43
C ALA A 462 -77.03 -25.51 -20.37
N ILE A 463 -75.98 -25.41 -19.56
CA ILE A 463 -75.04 -24.28 -19.61
C ILE A 463 -74.28 -24.31 -20.95
N GLY A 464 -74.01 -23.14 -21.53
CA GLY A 464 -73.44 -22.97 -22.86
C GLY A 464 -74.46 -23.06 -24.01
N SER A 465 -75.76 -23.23 -23.72
CA SER A 465 -76.79 -23.36 -24.76
C SER A 465 -77.56 -22.08 -25.07
N GLY A 466 -77.48 -21.03 -24.24
CA GLY A 466 -78.28 -19.82 -24.41
C GLY A 466 -78.14 -19.15 -25.78
N ALA A 467 -76.92 -19.08 -26.33
CA ALA A 467 -76.64 -18.50 -27.65
C ALA A 467 -77.34 -19.29 -28.76
N ALA A 468 -77.12 -20.61 -28.80
CA ALA A 468 -77.72 -21.50 -29.78
C ALA A 468 -79.26 -21.50 -29.68
N ASN A 469 -79.79 -21.55 -28.46
CA ASN A 469 -81.22 -21.45 -28.21
C ASN A 469 -81.80 -20.13 -28.75
N THR A 470 -81.14 -19.00 -28.50
CA THR A 470 -81.60 -17.68 -28.93
C THR A 470 -81.64 -17.59 -30.45
N ALA A 471 -80.60 -18.07 -31.15
CA ALA A 471 -80.59 -18.16 -32.61
C ALA A 471 -81.71 -19.07 -33.18
N ILE A 472 -82.00 -20.20 -32.51
CA ILE A 472 -83.11 -21.10 -32.86
C ILE A 472 -84.47 -20.43 -32.63
N ILE A 473 -84.64 -19.64 -31.57
CA ILE A 473 -85.88 -18.88 -31.32
C ILE A 473 -86.07 -17.78 -32.38
N VAL A 474 -85.05 -16.96 -32.64
CA VAL A 474 -85.16 -15.85 -33.60
C VAL A 474 -85.45 -16.35 -35.02
N SER A 475 -84.82 -17.46 -35.45
CA SER A 475 -85.11 -18.08 -36.74
C SER A 475 -86.44 -18.86 -36.78
N GLY A 476 -86.89 -19.41 -35.65
CA GLY A 476 -88.16 -20.13 -35.53
C GLY A 476 -89.38 -19.25 -35.22
N CYS A 477 -89.18 -18.00 -34.81
CA CYS A 477 -90.21 -17.08 -34.35
C CYS A 477 -89.92 -15.63 -34.78
N ASN A 478 -90.39 -15.27 -35.99
CA ASN A 478 -90.26 -13.93 -36.58
C ASN A 478 -91.15 -12.86 -35.91
N THR A 479 -91.35 -12.91 -34.59
CA THR A 479 -92.12 -11.91 -33.83
C THR A 479 -91.15 -10.89 -33.24
N LEU A 480 -91.11 -9.68 -33.79
CA LEU A 480 -90.24 -8.61 -33.27
C LEU A 480 -90.66 -8.20 -31.84
N GLY A 481 -89.68 -7.83 -31.02
CA GLY A 481 -89.87 -7.40 -29.64
C GLY A 481 -90.14 -8.53 -28.63
N ILE A 482 -89.81 -9.78 -28.97
CA ILE A 482 -89.80 -10.91 -28.02
C ILE A 482 -88.46 -11.01 -27.28
N ALA A 483 -88.40 -11.74 -26.17
CA ALA A 483 -87.23 -11.80 -25.29
C ALA A 483 -85.94 -12.23 -26.00
N ALA A 484 -86.04 -13.14 -26.98
CA ALA A 484 -84.90 -13.58 -27.78
C ALA A 484 -84.49 -12.57 -28.86
N ASP A 485 -85.45 -11.88 -29.49
CA ASP A 485 -85.22 -10.85 -30.52
C ASP A 485 -84.60 -9.59 -29.91
N ILE A 486 -85.07 -9.16 -28.73
CA ILE A 486 -84.39 -8.09 -27.97
C ILE A 486 -82.95 -8.51 -27.70
N ALA A 487 -82.74 -9.71 -27.13
CA ALA A 487 -81.41 -10.17 -26.76
C ALA A 487 -80.43 -10.23 -27.94
N SER A 488 -80.85 -10.74 -29.10
CA SER A 488 -80.01 -10.81 -30.31
C SER A 488 -79.74 -9.47 -31.00
N ASN A 489 -80.46 -8.41 -30.62
CA ASN A 489 -80.26 -7.04 -31.13
C ASN A 489 -79.66 -6.10 -30.08
N THR A 490 -79.49 -6.53 -28.82
CA THR A 490 -78.80 -5.76 -27.78
C THR A 490 -77.33 -5.55 -28.14
N THR A 491 -76.84 -4.33 -27.96
CA THR A 491 -75.40 -3.99 -28.01
C THR A 491 -75.05 -3.16 -26.79
N ILE A 492 -74.05 -3.61 -26.02
CA ILE A 492 -73.59 -2.96 -24.78
C ILE A 492 -72.09 -2.69 -24.94
N GLY A 493 -71.70 -1.42 -24.94
CA GLY A 493 -70.34 -1.01 -25.28
C GLY A 493 -69.97 -1.45 -26.70
N THR A 494 -68.93 -2.28 -26.81
CA THR A 494 -68.46 -2.89 -28.06
C THR A 494 -69.05 -4.28 -28.33
N PHE A 495 -69.81 -4.85 -27.39
CA PHE A 495 -70.30 -6.23 -27.45
C PHE A 495 -71.72 -6.29 -28.02
N SER A 496 -71.92 -7.08 -29.09
CA SER A 496 -73.18 -7.29 -29.81
C SER A 496 -73.57 -8.77 -29.95
N ASP A 497 -72.87 -9.65 -29.24
CA ASP A 497 -73.01 -11.11 -29.20
C ASP A 497 -73.89 -11.57 -28.01
N TRP A 498 -74.83 -10.72 -27.59
CA TRP A 498 -75.72 -10.97 -26.47
C TRP A 498 -76.84 -11.97 -26.82
N PHE A 499 -77.27 -12.74 -25.82
CA PHE A 499 -78.31 -13.76 -25.96
C PHE A 499 -79.15 -13.92 -24.69
N LEU A 500 -80.29 -14.62 -24.83
CA LEU A 500 -81.18 -14.92 -23.72
C LEU A 500 -80.68 -16.20 -23.01
N PRO A 501 -80.41 -16.17 -21.69
CA PRO A 501 -79.79 -17.30 -20.98
C PRO A 501 -80.66 -18.55 -21.04
N SER A 502 -80.05 -19.73 -21.14
CA SER A 502 -80.73 -21.01 -20.94
C SER A 502 -81.26 -21.17 -19.51
N ARG A 503 -82.11 -22.17 -19.27
CA ARG A 503 -82.65 -22.43 -17.93
C ARG A 503 -81.57 -22.63 -16.87
N SER A 504 -80.46 -23.32 -17.18
CA SER A 504 -79.37 -23.52 -16.22
C SER A 504 -78.49 -22.27 -16.05
N GLU A 505 -78.29 -21.49 -17.11
CA GLU A 505 -77.54 -20.23 -17.06
C GLU A 505 -78.30 -19.21 -16.19
N LEU A 506 -79.60 -19.07 -16.42
CA LEU A 506 -80.50 -18.26 -15.59
C LEU A 506 -80.57 -18.75 -14.13
N ASN A 507 -80.32 -20.04 -13.88
CA ASN A 507 -80.18 -20.56 -12.53
C ASN A 507 -78.86 -20.14 -11.87
N GLN A 508 -77.74 -20.10 -12.60
CA GLN A 508 -76.48 -19.54 -12.07
C GLN A 508 -76.63 -18.04 -11.77
N MET A 509 -77.29 -17.27 -12.65
CA MET A 509 -77.63 -15.87 -12.38
C MET A 509 -78.45 -15.70 -11.10
N TYR A 510 -79.41 -16.60 -10.81
CA TYR A 510 -80.14 -16.57 -9.55
C TYR A 510 -79.28 -16.94 -8.34
N LEU A 511 -78.40 -17.93 -8.45
CA LEU A 511 -77.50 -18.32 -7.36
C LEU A 511 -76.55 -17.16 -7.00
N GLN A 512 -75.95 -16.52 -8.00
CA GLN A 512 -75.01 -15.42 -7.84
C GLN A 512 -75.66 -14.02 -7.75
N ARG A 513 -77.00 -13.94 -7.69
CA ARG A 513 -77.75 -12.66 -7.76
C ARG A 513 -77.30 -11.59 -6.77
N THR A 514 -76.77 -11.97 -5.61
CA THR A 514 -76.26 -11.00 -4.61
C THR A 514 -74.98 -10.33 -5.09
N LYS A 515 -74.00 -11.10 -5.62
CA LYS A 515 -72.79 -10.56 -6.26
C LYS A 515 -73.17 -9.73 -7.48
N ILE A 516 -74.04 -10.27 -8.36
CA ILE A 516 -74.51 -9.55 -9.56
C ILE A 516 -75.21 -8.22 -9.22
N ASN A 517 -76.12 -8.20 -8.25
CA ASN A 517 -76.80 -6.97 -7.84
C ASN A 517 -75.81 -5.91 -7.33
N ALA A 518 -74.87 -6.29 -6.45
CA ALA A 518 -73.88 -5.38 -5.89
C ALA A 518 -73.02 -4.74 -7.01
N THR A 519 -72.46 -5.55 -7.88
CA THR A 519 -71.60 -5.10 -8.99
C THR A 519 -72.39 -4.33 -10.05
N ALA A 520 -73.64 -4.72 -10.34
CA ALA A 520 -74.52 -3.98 -11.24
C ALA A 520 -74.86 -2.60 -10.70
N ILE A 521 -75.18 -2.46 -9.40
CA ILE A 521 -75.40 -1.15 -8.75
C ILE A 521 -74.11 -0.31 -8.81
N ALA A 522 -72.96 -0.88 -8.47
CA ALA A 522 -71.68 -0.18 -8.48
C ALA A 522 -71.32 0.39 -9.87
N ASN A 523 -71.70 -0.33 -10.93
CA ASN A 523 -71.51 0.07 -12.33
C ASN A 523 -72.72 0.81 -12.94
N GLY A 524 -73.68 1.28 -12.12
CA GLY A 524 -74.77 2.16 -12.55
C GLY A 524 -75.98 1.48 -13.22
N GLY A 525 -76.06 0.15 -13.16
CA GLY A 525 -77.21 -0.65 -13.61
C GLY A 525 -78.27 -0.86 -12.53
N THR A 526 -79.01 -1.97 -12.61
CA THR A 526 -80.13 -2.29 -11.71
C THR A 526 -80.04 -3.70 -11.11
N GLU A 527 -80.57 -3.86 -9.91
CA GLU A 527 -80.86 -5.18 -9.32
C GLU A 527 -81.83 -6.01 -10.17
N PHE A 528 -81.81 -7.33 -9.96
CA PHE A 528 -82.91 -8.20 -10.36
C PHE A 528 -84.19 -7.88 -9.57
N ILE A 529 -85.32 -7.79 -10.27
CA ILE A 529 -86.64 -7.48 -9.71
C ILE A 529 -87.20 -8.70 -8.95
N ALA A 530 -86.84 -8.81 -7.68
CA ALA A 530 -87.17 -9.93 -6.79
C ALA A 530 -88.54 -9.77 -6.08
N ASN A 531 -89.65 -9.73 -6.85
CA ASN A 531 -91.02 -9.76 -6.29
C ASN A 531 -91.81 -11.02 -6.71
N SER A 532 -92.98 -11.25 -6.11
CA SER A 532 -93.82 -12.44 -6.32
C SER A 532 -94.51 -12.53 -7.69
N SER A 533 -94.64 -11.42 -8.41
CA SER A 533 -95.19 -11.38 -9.77
C SER A 533 -94.11 -11.51 -10.83
N THR A 534 -92.90 -11.01 -10.58
CA THR A 534 -91.87 -10.85 -11.61
C THR A 534 -91.06 -12.11 -11.87
N ARG A 535 -90.81 -12.38 -13.15
CA ARG A 535 -90.14 -13.57 -13.69
C ARG A 535 -89.14 -13.17 -14.77
N TYR A 536 -88.04 -13.88 -14.86
CA TYR A 536 -87.07 -13.74 -15.94
C TYR A 536 -87.24 -14.88 -16.93
N TRP A 537 -87.32 -14.58 -18.24
CA TRP A 537 -87.36 -15.62 -19.27
C TRP A 537 -86.01 -16.29 -19.46
N SER A 538 -86.03 -17.58 -19.79
CA SER A 538 -84.89 -18.28 -20.37
C SER A 538 -85.17 -18.66 -21.82
N SER A 539 -84.13 -18.91 -22.60
CA SER A 539 -84.21 -19.39 -23.98
C SER A 539 -84.58 -20.89 -24.11
N SER A 540 -84.82 -21.58 -22.99
CA SER A 540 -85.23 -22.98 -23.00
C SER A 540 -86.76 -23.11 -23.17
N GLU A 541 -87.19 -23.79 -24.22
CA GLU A 541 -88.60 -24.18 -24.39
C GLU A 541 -89.02 -25.23 -23.34
N SER A 542 -90.30 -25.23 -22.96
CA SER A 542 -90.90 -26.25 -22.08
C SER A 542 -91.87 -27.15 -22.86
N ASN A 543 -92.63 -26.58 -23.80
CA ASN A 543 -93.35 -27.25 -24.89
C ASN A 543 -93.83 -26.18 -25.88
N ASN A 544 -94.61 -26.57 -26.90
CA ASN A 544 -95.11 -25.63 -27.92
C ASN A 544 -95.90 -24.43 -27.34
N ASN A 545 -96.52 -24.56 -26.17
CA ASN A 545 -97.27 -23.47 -25.52
C ASN A 545 -96.47 -22.72 -24.44
N THR A 546 -95.51 -23.37 -23.77
CA THR A 546 -94.81 -22.78 -22.62
C THR A 546 -93.29 -22.76 -22.76
N ALA A 547 -92.66 -21.75 -22.17
CA ALA A 547 -91.20 -21.65 -22.01
C ALA A 547 -90.82 -21.61 -20.54
N TRP A 548 -89.55 -21.86 -20.22
CA TRP A 548 -89.05 -21.80 -18.84
C TRP A 548 -88.71 -20.38 -18.42
N CYS A 549 -89.18 -19.98 -17.23
CA CYS A 549 -88.82 -18.73 -16.56
C CYS A 549 -88.45 -18.99 -15.09
N LYS A 550 -87.71 -18.06 -14.48
CA LYS A 550 -87.30 -18.12 -13.06
C LYS A 550 -87.81 -16.94 -12.25
N TYR A 551 -88.28 -17.20 -11.02
CA TYR A 551 -88.64 -16.18 -10.04
C TYR A 551 -87.42 -15.79 -9.18
N PHE A 552 -86.94 -14.55 -9.28
CA PHE A 552 -85.74 -14.12 -8.53
C PHE A 552 -85.98 -13.84 -7.04
N ILE A 553 -87.24 -13.83 -6.58
CA ILE A 553 -87.60 -13.77 -5.16
C ILE A 553 -87.33 -15.08 -4.40
N ASN A 554 -87.38 -16.24 -5.06
CA ASN A 554 -87.31 -17.56 -4.38
C ASN A 554 -86.61 -18.67 -5.19
N GLY A 555 -86.13 -18.40 -6.40
CA GLY A 555 -85.40 -19.33 -7.24
C GLY A 555 -86.25 -20.31 -8.04
N ASN A 556 -87.57 -20.36 -7.82
CA ASN A 556 -88.46 -21.33 -8.44
C ASN A 556 -88.45 -21.19 -9.97
N ASP A 557 -88.39 -22.34 -10.66
CA ASP A 557 -88.69 -22.44 -12.08
C ASP A 557 -90.19 -22.55 -12.33
N ALA A 558 -90.67 -22.02 -13.45
CA ALA A 558 -92.00 -22.32 -13.97
C ALA A 558 -91.98 -22.42 -15.50
N GLY A 559 -92.77 -23.36 -16.04
CA GLY A 559 -93.13 -23.40 -17.46
C GLY A 559 -94.39 -22.57 -17.67
N LEU A 560 -94.30 -21.42 -18.34
CA LEU A 560 -95.43 -20.49 -18.51
C LEU A 560 -95.68 -20.12 -19.97
N ASN A 561 -96.92 -19.73 -20.28
CA ASN A 561 -97.40 -19.42 -21.62
C ASN A 561 -96.49 -18.42 -22.34
N LYS A 562 -95.99 -18.77 -23.52
CA LYS A 562 -94.99 -17.96 -24.25
C LYS A 562 -95.45 -16.55 -24.63
N ASN A 563 -96.77 -16.35 -24.80
CA ASN A 563 -97.34 -15.03 -25.09
C ASN A 563 -97.64 -14.20 -23.83
N ALA A 564 -97.31 -14.69 -22.62
CA ALA A 564 -97.39 -13.89 -21.40
C ALA A 564 -96.23 -12.87 -21.38
N SER A 565 -96.57 -11.61 -21.14
CA SER A 565 -95.63 -10.48 -21.21
C SER A 565 -95.59 -9.66 -19.92
N GLY A 566 -96.76 -9.37 -19.33
CA GLY A 566 -96.84 -8.62 -18.08
C GLY A 566 -96.06 -9.27 -16.93
N TYR A 567 -95.16 -8.50 -16.31
CA TYR A 567 -94.22 -8.90 -15.26
C TYR A 567 -93.11 -9.88 -15.70
N PHE A 568 -92.88 -10.07 -16.99
CA PHE A 568 -91.72 -10.83 -17.48
C PHE A 568 -90.59 -9.91 -17.92
N GLN A 569 -89.36 -10.26 -17.52
CA GLN A 569 -88.13 -9.56 -17.85
C GLN A 569 -87.20 -10.44 -18.70
N ALA A 570 -86.31 -9.80 -19.45
CA ALA A 570 -85.15 -10.42 -20.07
C ALA A 570 -83.90 -9.60 -19.72
N ARG A 571 -82.99 -10.21 -18.95
CA ARG A 571 -81.62 -9.73 -18.78
C ARG A 571 -80.73 -10.61 -19.65
N VAL A 572 -79.97 -9.98 -20.53
CA VAL A 572 -79.13 -10.68 -21.51
C VAL A 572 -77.85 -11.19 -20.88
N VAL A 573 -77.26 -12.21 -21.50
CA VAL A 573 -75.95 -12.75 -21.17
C VAL A 573 -75.10 -12.89 -22.43
N ARG A 574 -73.78 -12.94 -22.28
CA ARG A 574 -72.84 -13.29 -23.35
C ARG A 574 -71.73 -14.20 -22.80
N ALA A 575 -71.03 -14.89 -23.69
CA ALA A 575 -69.89 -15.72 -23.33
C ALA A 575 -68.58 -14.92 -23.39
N PHE A 576 -67.59 -15.35 -22.62
CA PHE A 576 -66.21 -14.87 -22.74
C PHE A 576 -65.23 -16.04 -22.82
N THR A 577 -64.13 -15.79 -23.53
CA THR A 577 -62.90 -16.58 -23.54
C THR A 577 -61.74 -15.60 -23.56
N ASP A 578 -60.79 -15.77 -22.64
CA ASP A 578 -59.48 -15.12 -22.68
C ASP A 578 -58.45 -16.07 -23.31
N PHE A 579 -57.44 -15.52 -24.01
CA PHE A 579 -56.62 -16.23 -25.00
C PHE A 579 -55.10 -16.10 -24.78
#